data_AF-A0A5E4Y0P8-F1
#
_entry.id   AF-A0A5E4Y0P8-F1
#
_cell.length_a   1.000
_cell.length_b   1.000
_cell.length_c   1.000
_cell.angle_alpha   90.00
_cell.angle_beta   90.00
_cell.angle_gamma   90.00
#
_symmetry.space_group_name_H-M   'P 1'
#
loop_
_entity.id
_entity.type
_entity.pdbx_description
1 polymer ?
#
loop_
_entity_poly.entity_id
_entity_poly.type
_entity_poly.pdbx_seq_one_letter_code
_entity_poly.pdbx_strand_id
1 'polypeptide(L)'
;MTRRLALALAAMATSTAVCMSVLAGWQRGGWLSERLVWVAIGVVLVVSAHLLPALCLSAPIAVRGVGSPLWLCRIASASFGHATFFLLSQSHAGDLRVASTPIVIAPVHRSLAAVMVDRASVTAQLAQANARPCIGDCTGLHGRRAGLTARLEALDAEAGDIRRYQAIEDRAETRRDAVRRDPVTARLAALFGAAGSTLDLLVGLAFAAVLEATACLLWWIALIPSRQVSVTDSLAVAVTDMSVPEPLPVVPEPEAEVTRLTRDIQAGIVVPTVSGIRRHLRCSQAKAAALRRQLASATP
;
A
#
# COMPACT_ATOMS: atom_id res chain seq x y z
N MET A 1 -25.54 5.09 -17.62
CA MET A 1 -24.20 5.54 -18.04
C MET A 1 -23.17 5.49 -16.91
N THR A 2 -23.51 5.93 -15.69
CA THR A 2 -22.62 5.93 -14.51
C THR A 2 -21.95 4.59 -14.21
N ARG A 3 -22.68 3.47 -14.25
CA ARG A 3 -22.11 2.13 -14.00
C ARG A 3 -21.06 1.69 -15.03
N ARG A 4 -21.25 2.02 -16.31
CA ARG A 4 -20.29 1.69 -17.38
C ARG A 4 -18.99 2.48 -17.24
N LEU A 5 -19.09 3.75 -16.85
CA LEU A 5 -17.93 4.59 -16.56
C LEU A 5 -17.18 4.10 -15.31
N ALA A 6 -17.90 3.73 -14.24
CA ALA A 6 -17.29 3.14 -13.04
C ALA A 6 -16.54 1.83 -13.35
N LEU A 7 -17.12 0.94 -14.17
CA LEU A 7 -16.45 -0.28 -14.63
C LEU A 7 -15.18 0.01 -15.43
N ALA A 8 -15.22 0.98 -16.35
CA ALA A 8 -14.05 1.36 -17.15
C ALA A 8 -12.93 1.92 -16.26
N LEU A 9 -13.26 2.80 -15.31
CA LEU A 9 -12.31 3.35 -14.35
C LEU A 9 -11.74 2.27 -13.41
N ALA A 10 -12.58 1.34 -12.92
CA ALA A 10 -12.15 0.22 -12.08
C ALA A 10 -11.17 -0.70 -12.82
N ALA A 11 -11.45 -1.00 -14.10
CA ALA A 11 -10.60 -1.81 -14.94
C ALA A 11 -9.24 -1.13 -15.20
N MET A 12 -9.24 0.18 -15.51
CA MET A 12 -8.00 0.94 -15.66
C MET A 12 -7.18 0.98 -14.36
N ALA A 13 -7.81 1.27 -13.22
CA ALA A 13 -7.13 1.29 -11.93
C ALA A 13 -6.52 -0.08 -11.57
N THR A 14 -7.26 -1.17 -11.82
CA THR A 14 -6.78 -2.54 -11.60
C THR A 14 -5.65 -2.91 -12.56
N SER A 15 -5.73 -2.50 -13.82
CA SER A 15 -4.66 -2.70 -14.80
C SER A 15 -3.36 -2.02 -14.37
N THR A 16 -3.44 -0.76 -13.91
CA THR A 16 -2.29 -0.03 -13.38
C THR A 16 -1.69 -0.75 -12.17
N ALA A 17 -2.52 -1.15 -11.20
CA ALA A 17 -2.07 -1.90 -10.03
C ALA A 17 -1.40 -3.24 -10.41
N VAL A 18 -1.99 -3.99 -11.35
CA VAL A 18 -1.41 -5.23 -11.87
C VAL A 18 -0.06 -4.96 -12.54
N CYS A 19 0.07 -3.90 -13.35
CA CYS A 19 1.33 -3.52 -13.98
C CYS A 19 2.42 -3.23 -12.93
N MET A 20 2.08 -2.45 -11.89
CA MET A 20 2.99 -2.17 -10.78
C MET A 20 3.43 -3.44 -10.06
N SER A 21 2.48 -4.36 -9.81
CA SER A 21 2.74 -5.64 -9.15
C SER A 21 3.62 -6.58 -10.00
N VAL A 22 3.43 -6.60 -11.32
CA VAL A 22 4.27 -7.35 -12.26
C VAL A 22 5.69 -6.80 -12.24
N LEU A 23 5.86 -5.47 -12.34
CA LEU A 23 7.18 -4.84 -12.30
C LEU A 23 7.87 -5.09 -10.96
N ALA A 24 7.16 -4.97 -9.84
CA ALA A 24 7.69 -5.26 -8.51
C ALA A 24 8.07 -6.74 -8.33
N GLY A 25 7.22 -7.66 -8.80
CA GLY A 25 7.44 -9.10 -8.73
C GLY A 25 8.60 -9.56 -9.61
N TRP A 26 8.80 -8.93 -10.77
CA TRP A 26 9.91 -9.23 -11.68
C TRP A 26 11.27 -8.88 -11.08
N GLN A 27 11.32 -7.87 -10.21
CA GLN A 27 12.54 -7.48 -9.49
C GLN A 27 12.84 -8.41 -8.30
N ARG A 28 11.93 -9.32 -7.93
CA ARG A 28 12.09 -10.26 -6.82
C ARG A 28 12.43 -11.65 -7.36
N GLY A 29 13.61 -12.16 -7.02
CA GLY A 29 14.07 -13.51 -7.41
C GLY A 29 15.32 -13.46 -8.30
N GLY A 30 16.26 -14.37 -8.02
CA GLY A 30 17.48 -14.51 -8.81
C GLY A 30 17.21 -15.29 -10.10
N TRP A 31 16.28 -16.24 -10.06
CA TRP A 31 15.95 -17.13 -11.17
C TRP A 31 14.65 -16.71 -11.89
N LEU A 32 14.51 -17.09 -13.16
CA LEU A 32 13.29 -16.79 -13.94
C LEU A 32 12.03 -17.44 -13.34
N SER A 33 12.14 -18.67 -12.82
CA SER A 33 11.03 -19.36 -12.17
C SER A 33 10.55 -18.63 -10.92
N GLU A 34 11.48 -18.16 -10.08
CA GLU A 34 11.17 -17.38 -8.88
C GLU A 34 10.45 -16.07 -9.21
N ARG A 35 10.92 -15.34 -10.23
CA ARG A 35 10.30 -14.10 -10.69
C ARG A 35 8.87 -14.32 -11.18
N LEU A 36 8.65 -15.37 -11.97
CA LEU A 36 7.31 -15.70 -12.45
C LEU A 36 6.35 -16.04 -11.30
N VAL A 37 6.83 -16.75 -10.27
CA VAL A 37 6.04 -17.03 -9.06
C VAL A 37 5.69 -15.74 -8.31
N TRP A 38 6.65 -14.84 -8.12
CA TRP A 38 6.40 -13.54 -7.47
C TRP A 38 5.39 -12.68 -8.23
N VAL A 39 5.48 -12.65 -9.57
CA VAL A 39 4.51 -11.97 -10.43
C VAL A 39 3.12 -12.59 -10.26
N ALA A 40 3.01 -13.92 -10.34
CA ALA A 40 1.72 -14.61 -10.20
C ALA A 40 1.05 -14.33 -8.84
N ILE A 41 1.83 -14.41 -7.75
CA ILE A 41 1.34 -14.09 -6.39
C ILE A 41 0.85 -12.64 -6.33
N GLY A 42 1.63 -11.71 -6.86
CA GLY A 42 1.28 -10.28 -6.89
C GLY A 42 -0.03 -10.00 -7.64
N VAL A 43 -0.21 -10.58 -8.83
CA VAL A 43 -1.43 -10.42 -9.62
C VAL A 43 -2.65 -10.98 -8.88
N VAL A 44 -2.53 -12.18 -8.30
CA VAL A 44 -3.61 -12.80 -7.53
C VAL A 44 -3.99 -11.94 -6.32
N LEU A 45 -3.01 -11.40 -5.58
CA LEU A 45 -3.26 -10.52 -4.44
C LEU A 45 -4.00 -9.24 -4.86
N VAL A 46 -3.59 -8.57 -5.95
CA VAL A 46 -4.22 -7.33 -6.43
C VAL A 46 -5.65 -7.59 -6.91
N VAL A 47 -5.84 -8.57 -7.80
CA VAL A 47 -7.17 -8.89 -8.35
C VAL A 47 -8.11 -9.30 -7.22
N SER A 48 -7.66 -10.15 -6.28
CA SER A 48 -8.48 -10.53 -5.15
C SER A 48 -8.74 -9.36 -4.18
N ALA A 49 -7.80 -8.45 -3.95
CA ALA A 49 -8.00 -7.27 -3.10
C ALA A 49 -9.10 -6.34 -3.66
N HIS A 50 -9.13 -6.17 -4.98
CA HIS A 50 -10.09 -5.30 -5.66
C HIS A 50 -11.50 -5.90 -5.73
N LEU A 51 -11.62 -7.22 -5.97
CA LEU A 51 -12.91 -7.87 -6.17
C LEU A 51 -13.58 -8.35 -4.87
N LEU A 52 -12.81 -8.70 -3.83
CA LEU A 52 -13.36 -9.26 -2.57
C LEU A 52 -14.42 -8.36 -1.91
N PRO A 53 -14.23 -7.03 -1.80
CA PRO A 53 -15.22 -6.14 -1.18
C PRO A 53 -16.58 -6.21 -1.87
N ALA A 54 -16.58 -6.22 -3.20
CA ALA A 54 -17.80 -6.27 -3.99
C ALA A 54 -18.52 -7.62 -3.88
N LEU A 55 -17.77 -8.74 -3.85
CA LEU A 55 -18.33 -10.08 -3.75
C LEU A 55 -18.91 -10.36 -2.34
N CYS A 56 -18.26 -9.85 -1.30
CA CYS A 56 -18.71 -10.01 0.09
C CYS A 56 -19.93 -9.16 0.45
N LEU A 57 -20.36 -8.21 -0.41
CA LEU A 57 -21.50 -7.33 -0.14
C LEU A 57 -22.82 -8.08 0.01
N SER A 58 -23.01 -9.14 -0.79
CA SER A 58 -24.22 -9.96 -0.79
C SER A 58 -24.17 -11.14 0.18
N ALA A 59 -23.04 -11.29 0.90
CA ALA A 59 -22.78 -12.41 1.78
C ALA A 59 -23.30 -12.15 3.21
N PRO A 60 -23.64 -13.20 3.97
CA PRO A 60 -24.07 -13.07 5.36
C PRO A 60 -22.96 -12.47 6.24
N ILE A 61 -23.36 -11.84 7.35
CA ILE A 61 -22.47 -11.09 8.26
C ILE A 61 -21.27 -11.92 8.74
N ALA A 62 -21.45 -13.22 8.97
CA ALA A 62 -20.36 -14.13 9.36
C ALA A 62 -19.25 -14.21 8.29
N VAL A 63 -19.63 -14.32 7.01
CA VAL A 63 -18.68 -14.35 5.89
C VAL A 63 -17.99 -13.00 5.73
N ARG A 64 -18.70 -11.89 5.98
CA ARG A 64 -18.10 -10.55 6.01
C ARG A 64 -17.09 -10.38 7.14
N GLY A 65 -17.36 -10.97 8.31
CA GLY A 65 -16.43 -10.99 9.44
C GLY A 65 -15.10 -11.67 9.13
N VAL A 66 -15.12 -12.79 8.39
CA VAL A 66 -13.89 -13.50 7.96
C VAL A 66 -13.26 -12.87 6.71
N GLY A 67 -14.07 -12.34 5.80
CA GLY A 67 -13.62 -11.70 4.57
C GLY A 67 -12.89 -10.37 4.81
N SER A 68 -13.28 -9.62 5.86
CA SER A 68 -12.69 -8.31 6.19
C SER A 68 -11.18 -8.38 6.56
N PRO A 69 -10.72 -9.26 7.48
CA PRO A 69 -9.30 -9.38 7.77
C PRO A 69 -8.50 -9.90 6.57
N LEU A 70 -9.04 -10.86 5.81
CA LEU A 70 -8.39 -11.35 4.58
C LEU A 70 -8.24 -10.24 3.53
N TRP A 71 -9.24 -9.38 3.39
CA TRP A 71 -9.17 -8.20 2.53
C TRP A 71 -8.10 -7.22 3.01
N LEU A 72 -8.06 -6.89 4.32
CA LEU A 72 -7.04 -6.00 4.88
C LEU A 72 -5.62 -6.55 4.68
N CYS A 73 -5.39 -7.85 4.90
CA CYS A 73 -4.10 -8.48 4.66
C CYS A 73 -3.68 -8.40 3.18
N ARG A 74 -4.63 -8.58 2.25
CA ARG A 74 -4.36 -8.45 0.81
C ARG A 74 -4.03 -7.01 0.42
N ILE A 75 -4.80 -6.02 0.92
CA ILE A 75 -4.53 -4.60 0.70
C ILE A 75 -3.15 -4.22 1.26
N ALA A 76 -2.81 -4.64 2.47
CA ALA A 76 -1.50 -4.38 3.06
C ALA A 76 -0.37 -5.00 2.23
N SER A 77 -0.54 -6.24 1.76
CA SER A 77 0.45 -6.94 0.95
C SER A 77 0.62 -6.31 -0.44
N ALA A 78 -0.47 -5.96 -1.11
CA ALA A 78 -0.45 -5.24 -2.39
C ALA A 78 0.19 -3.85 -2.24
N SER A 79 -0.20 -3.12 -1.20
CA SER A 79 0.35 -1.80 -0.89
C SER A 79 1.86 -1.86 -0.63
N PHE A 80 2.33 -2.87 0.09
CA PHE A 80 3.76 -3.10 0.30
C PHE A 80 4.50 -3.42 -1.01
N GLY A 81 3.90 -4.23 -1.88
CA GLY A 81 4.41 -4.51 -3.23
C GLY A 81 4.55 -3.25 -4.07
N HIS A 82 3.52 -2.41 -4.11
CA HIS A 82 3.53 -1.15 -4.87
C HIS A 82 4.46 -0.10 -4.26
N ALA A 83 4.52 0.00 -2.92
CA ALA A 83 5.50 0.85 -2.24
C ALA A 83 6.94 0.48 -2.62
N THR A 84 7.22 -0.83 -2.74
CA THR A 84 8.52 -1.31 -3.22
C THR A 84 8.83 -0.80 -4.63
N PHE A 85 7.85 -0.84 -5.55
CA PHE A 85 8.01 -0.27 -6.90
C PHE A 85 8.31 1.24 -6.85
N PHE A 86 7.55 2.01 -6.06
CA PHE A 86 7.79 3.45 -5.92
C PHE A 86 9.19 3.76 -5.39
N LEU A 87 9.65 3.04 -4.37
CA LEU A 87 11.00 3.18 -3.82
C LEU A 87 12.08 2.85 -4.85
N LEU A 88 11.92 1.75 -5.59
CA LEU A 88 12.83 1.37 -6.67
C LEU A 88 12.88 2.43 -7.77
N SER A 89 11.72 2.96 -8.17
CA SER A 89 11.64 4.03 -9.18
C SER A 89 12.30 5.32 -8.70
N GLN A 90 12.10 5.70 -7.43
CA GLN A 90 12.75 6.88 -6.84
C GLN A 90 14.27 6.69 -6.73
N SER A 91 14.73 5.49 -6.37
CA SER A 91 16.16 5.18 -6.32
C SER A 91 16.83 5.26 -7.69
N HIS A 92 16.20 4.73 -8.74
CA HIS A 92 16.69 4.85 -10.12
C HIS A 92 16.75 6.31 -10.58
N ALA A 93 15.72 7.10 -10.29
CA ALA A 93 15.74 8.53 -10.56
C ALA A 93 16.88 9.24 -9.78
N GLY A 94 17.12 8.83 -8.54
CA GLY A 94 18.26 9.26 -7.73
C GLY A 94 19.60 8.94 -8.38
N ASP A 95 19.78 7.72 -8.87
CA ASP A 95 21.00 7.27 -9.55
C ASP A 95 21.27 8.08 -10.82
N LEU A 96 20.24 8.36 -11.62
CA LEU A 96 20.35 9.22 -12.80
C LEU A 96 20.76 10.65 -12.44
N ARG A 97 20.23 11.21 -11.35
CA ARG A 97 20.66 12.53 -10.85
C ARG A 97 22.13 12.51 -10.43
N VAL A 98 22.59 11.46 -9.73
CA VAL A 98 24.00 11.31 -9.34
C VAL A 98 24.90 11.14 -10.55
N ALA A 99 24.50 10.37 -11.56
CA ALA A 99 25.29 10.16 -12.78
C ALA A 99 25.57 11.46 -13.55
N SER A 100 24.70 12.48 -13.38
CA SER A 100 24.90 13.81 -13.96
C SER A 100 25.83 14.73 -13.14
N THR A 101 26.25 14.32 -11.93
CA THR A 101 27.13 15.14 -11.09
C THR A 101 28.60 15.00 -11.50
N PRO A 102 29.36 16.10 -11.56
CA PRO A 102 30.76 16.06 -11.94
C PRO A 102 31.57 15.24 -10.93
N ILE A 103 32.48 14.40 -11.44
CA ILE A 103 33.38 13.61 -10.61
C ILE A 103 34.50 14.53 -10.10
N VAL A 104 34.51 14.75 -8.78
CA VAL A 104 35.68 15.37 -8.12
C VAL A 104 36.79 14.32 -8.08
N ILE A 105 37.90 14.58 -8.77
CA ILE A 105 39.09 13.73 -8.77
C ILE A 105 40.13 14.41 -7.88
N ALA A 106 40.42 13.82 -6.72
CA ALA A 106 41.54 14.23 -5.90
C ALA A 106 42.84 13.65 -6.49
N PRO A 107 43.99 14.33 -6.32
CA PRO A 107 45.29 13.77 -6.68
C PRO A 107 45.54 12.46 -5.92
N VAL A 108 46.20 11.49 -6.56
CA VAL A 108 46.63 10.26 -5.89
C VAL A 108 47.56 10.62 -4.74
N HIS A 109 47.14 10.32 -3.51
CA HIS A 109 47.92 10.57 -2.31
C HIS A 109 48.16 9.27 -1.53
N ARG A 110 49.20 9.26 -0.70
CA ARG A 110 49.43 8.14 0.23
C ARG A 110 48.36 8.12 1.31
N SER A 111 48.16 6.96 1.94
CA SER A 111 47.26 6.88 3.09
C SER A 111 47.79 7.73 4.25
N LEU A 112 46.91 8.46 4.93
CA LEU A 112 47.27 9.25 6.11
C LEU A 112 47.99 8.40 7.17
N ALA A 113 47.57 7.14 7.34
CA ALA A 113 48.19 6.21 8.29
C ALA A 113 49.68 5.98 7.98
N ALA A 114 50.04 5.74 6.72
CA ALA A 114 51.43 5.55 6.31
C ALA A 114 52.30 6.79 6.61
N VAL A 115 51.80 7.99 6.30
CA VAL A 115 52.51 9.26 6.59
C VAL A 115 52.68 9.46 8.10
N MET A 116 51.66 9.12 8.90
CA MET A 116 51.74 9.22 10.36
C MET A 116 52.72 8.21 10.98
N VAL A 117 52.87 7.02 10.38
CA VAL A 117 53.89 6.04 10.79
C VAL A 117 55.30 6.58 10.51
N ASP A 118 55.53 7.14 9.32
CA ASP A 118 56.82 7.76 8.96
C ASP A 118 57.15 8.94 9.89
N ARG A 119 56.14 9.78 10.19
CA ARG A 119 56.26 10.90 11.13
C ARG A 119 56.69 10.42 12.51
N ALA A 120 56.07 9.37 13.04
CA ALA A 120 56.44 8.81 14.35
C ALA A 120 57.90 8.32 14.37
N SER A 121 58.34 7.66 13.30
CA SER A 121 59.74 7.20 13.14
C SER A 121 60.73 8.37 13.14
N VAL A 122 60.49 9.42 12.34
CA VAL A 122 61.36 10.61 12.26
C VAL A 122 61.37 11.37 13.60
N THR A 123 60.22 11.45 14.28
CA THR A 123 60.11 12.08 15.61
C THR A 123 60.96 11.33 16.64
N ALA A 124 60.92 10.00 16.64
CA ALA A 124 61.73 9.18 17.54
C ALA A 124 63.24 9.37 17.27
N GLN A 125 63.65 9.45 16.00
CA GLN A 125 65.03 9.72 15.62
C GLN A 125 65.50 11.11 16.06
N LEU A 126 64.64 12.13 15.94
CA LEU A 126 64.93 13.49 16.39
C LEU A 126 65.06 13.54 17.91
N ALA A 127 64.19 12.87 18.66
CA ALA A 127 64.27 12.75 20.11
C ALA A 127 65.60 12.10 20.55
N GLN A 128 66.02 11.02 19.89
CA GLN A 128 67.31 10.37 20.14
C GLN A 128 68.50 11.29 19.83
N ALA A 129 68.43 12.07 18.75
CA ALA A 129 69.47 13.04 18.40
C ALA A 129 69.55 14.21 19.40
N ASN A 130 68.41 14.62 19.97
CA ASN A 130 68.34 15.66 21.00
C ASN A 130 68.86 15.19 22.36
N ALA A 131 68.67 13.91 22.70
CA ALA A 131 69.15 13.34 23.95
C ALA A 131 70.68 13.17 24.02
N ARG A 132 71.39 13.20 22.89
CA ARG A 132 72.86 13.06 22.86
C ARG A 132 73.56 14.38 23.25
N PRO A 133 74.32 14.42 24.36
CA PRO A 133 75.18 15.56 24.68
C PRO A 133 76.35 15.62 23.69
N CYS A 134 76.86 16.83 23.43
CA CYS A 134 78.00 17.08 22.55
C CYS A 134 78.99 18.04 23.21
N ILE A 135 80.29 17.73 23.11
CA ILE A 135 81.40 18.53 23.66
C ILE A 135 82.39 18.77 22.51
N GLY A 136 82.69 20.03 22.20
CA GLY A 136 83.54 20.42 21.07
C GLY A 136 82.74 20.95 19.87
N ASP A 137 83.23 20.72 18.65
CA ASP A 137 82.58 21.20 17.43
C ASP A 137 81.41 20.28 17.01
N CYS A 138 80.17 20.77 17.17
CA CYS A 138 78.93 19.99 17.05
C CYS A 138 78.20 20.18 15.70
N THR A 139 78.88 20.72 14.69
CA THR A 139 78.30 21.04 13.37
C THR A 139 77.56 19.87 12.72
N GLY A 140 78.11 18.65 12.78
CA GLY A 140 77.47 17.45 12.24
C GLY A 140 76.19 17.04 12.98
N LEU A 141 76.16 17.17 14.32
CA LEU A 141 74.99 16.87 15.13
C LEU A 141 73.89 17.91 14.90
N HIS A 142 74.25 19.20 14.82
CA HIS A 142 73.34 20.27 14.45
C HIS A 142 72.75 20.07 13.05
N GLY A 143 73.57 19.70 12.06
CA GLY A 143 73.11 19.36 10.72
C GLY A 143 72.11 18.19 10.71
N ARG A 144 72.38 17.13 11.49
CA ARG A 144 71.45 15.99 11.62
C ARG A 144 70.12 16.38 12.27
N ARG A 145 70.16 17.18 13.34
CA ARG A 145 68.94 17.70 13.99
C ARG A 145 68.14 18.55 13.01
N ALA A 146 68.78 19.50 12.33
CA ALA A 146 68.15 20.34 11.32
C ALA A 146 67.52 19.52 10.17
N GLY A 147 68.22 18.50 9.66
CA GLY A 147 67.69 17.62 8.62
C GLY A 147 66.48 16.78 9.07
N LEU A 148 66.49 16.29 10.31
CA LEU A 148 65.34 15.56 10.88
C LEU A 148 64.14 16.49 11.13
N THR A 149 64.38 17.72 11.61
CA THR A 149 63.33 18.74 11.75
C THR A 149 62.70 19.08 10.40
N ALA A 150 63.51 19.34 9.38
CA ALA A 150 63.01 19.63 8.03
C ALA A 150 62.19 18.47 7.45
N ARG A 151 62.61 17.22 7.70
CA ARG A 151 61.86 16.03 7.27
C ARG A 151 60.53 15.89 8.02
N LEU A 152 60.49 16.23 9.31
CA LEU A 152 59.26 16.23 10.10
C LEU A 152 58.28 17.30 9.62
N GLU A 153 58.76 18.51 9.32
CA GLU A 153 57.97 19.60 8.74
C GLU A 153 57.39 19.21 7.37
N ALA A 154 58.17 18.53 6.52
CA ALA A 154 57.70 18.03 5.24
C ALA A 154 56.57 16.99 5.39
N LEU A 155 56.68 16.07 6.35
CA LEU A 155 55.63 15.08 6.65
C LEU A 155 54.38 15.72 7.24
N ASP A 156 54.54 16.77 8.05
CA ASP A 156 53.40 17.54 8.59
C ASP A 156 52.66 18.30 7.48
N ALA A 157 53.38 18.86 6.50
CA ALA A 157 52.79 19.47 5.32
C ALA A 157 52.02 18.44 4.47
N GLU A 158 52.62 17.28 4.18
CA GLU A 158 51.97 16.20 3.44
C GLU A 158 50.69 15.71 4.16
N ALA A 159 50.74 15.54 5.49
CA ALA A 159 49.56 15.18 6.26
C ALA A 159 48.46 16.26 6.23
N GLY A 160 48.84 17.54 6.16
CA GLY A 160 47.93 18.66 5.98
C GLY A 160 47.20 18.59 4.63
N ASP A 161 47.94 18.35 3.55
CA ASP A 161 47.39 18.21 2.21
C ASP A 161 46.46 17.00 2.11
N ILE A 162 46.84 15.84 2.66
CA ILE A 162 45.99 14.65 2.68
C ILE A 162 44.66 14.93 3.38
N ARG A 163 44.67 15.58 4.56
CA ARG A 163 43.42 15.94 5.27
C ARG A 163 42.57 16.90 4.46
N ARG A 164 43.18 17.82 3.72
CA ARG A 164 42.47 18.75 2.83
C ARG A 164 41.78 18.01 1.69
N TYR A 165 42.46 17.04 1.07
CA TYR A 165 41.89 16.20 0.02
C TYR A 165 40.76 15.32 0.55
N GLN A 166 40.95 14.66 1.70
CA GLN A 166 39.89 13.89 2.37
C GLN A 166 38.65 14.76 2.64
N ALA A 167 38.84 15.97 3.17
CA ALA A 167 37.72 16.88 3.39
C ALA A 167 37.04 17.36 2.08
N ILE A 168 37.74 17.35 0.94
CA ILE A 168 37.14 17.65 -0.36
C ILE A 168 36.35 16.44 -0.86
N GLU A 169 36.88 15.23 -0.72
CA GLU A 169 36.22 13.97 -1.06
C GLU A 169 34.95 13.77 -0.21
N ASP A 170 35.03 13.96 1.11
CA ASP A 170 33.89 13.88 2.03
C ASP A 170 32.78 14.88 1.66
N ARG A 171 33.17 16.12 1.30
CA ARG A 171 32.21 17.14 0.83
C ARG A 171 31.59 16.76 -0.52
N ALA A 172 32.37 16.12 -1.40
CA ALA A 172 31.86 15.64 -2.68
C ALA A 172 30.88 14.47 -2.48
N GLU A 173 31.20 13.54 -1.59
CA GLU A 173 30.34 12.40 -1.24
C GLU A 173 29.03 12.85 -0.59
N THR A 174 29.10 13.72 0.42
CA THR A 174 27.90 14.31 1.05
C THR A 174 27.01 15.07 0.06
N ARG A 175 27.60 15.76 -0.93
CA ARG A 175 26.84 16.42 -2.01
C ARG A 175 26.19 15.41 -2.95
N ARG A 176 26.89 14.32 -3.31
CA ARG A 176 26.30 13.25 -4.13
C ARG A 176 25.13 12.58 -3.42
N ASP A 177 25.28 12.31 -2.12
CA ASP A 177 24.20 11.75 -1.30
C ASP A 177 22.99 12.67 -1.22
N ALA A 178 23.21 13.98 -1.11
CA ALA A 178 22.14 14.96 -1.11
C ALA A 178 21.38 15.00 -2.45
N VAL A 179 22.10 14.87 -3.57
CA VAL A 179 21.50 14.85 -4.93
C VAL A 179 20.73 13.55 -5.19
N ARG A 180 21.15 12.42 -4.60
CA ARG A 180 20.48 11.13 -4.74
C ARG A 180 19.07 11.15 -4.16
N ARG A 181 18.86 11.80 -3.00
CA ARG A 181 17.57 11.84 -2.29
C ARG A 181 16.53 12.73 -2.98
N ASP A 182 15.25 12.42 -2.80
CA ASP A 182 14.17 13.32 -3.22
C ASP A 182 14.17 14.57 -2.31
N PRO A 183 14.26 15.80 -2.88
CA PRO A 183 14.26 17.02 -2.09
C PRO A 183 12.99 17.20 -1.23
N VAL A 184 11.85 16.65 -1.64
CA VAL A 184 10.59 16.77 -0.89
C VAL A 184 10.62 15.86 0.33
N THR A 185 11.00 14.59 0.17
CA THR A 185 11.07 13.64 1.29
C THR A 185 12.20 13.99 2.26
N ALA A 186 13.32 14.51 1.75
CA ALA A 186 14.42 14.98 2.59
C ALA A 186 14.02 16.16 3.50
N ARG A 187 13.22 17.11 2.99
CA ARG A 187 12.69 18.22 3.79
C ARG A 187 11.69 17.75 4.83
N LEU A 188 10.80 16.83 4.46
CA LEU A 188 9.87 16.21 5.41
C LEU A 188 10.63 15.44 6.50
N ALA A 189 11.71 14.73 6.17
CA ALA A 189 12.56 14.03 7.13
C ALA A 189 13.20 14.95 8.16
N ALA A 190 13.72 16.09 7.71
CA ALA A 190 14.26 17.09 8.62
C ALA A 190 13.19 17.68 9.57
N LEU A 191 11.96 17.85 9.08
CA LEU A 191 10.85 18.41 9.88
C LEU A 191 10.30 17.42 10.91
N PHE A 192 10.19 16.14 10.54
CA PHE A 192 9.63 15.09 11.41
C PHE A 192 10.68 14.37 12.28
N GLY A 193 11.97 14.66 12.11
CA GLY A 193 13.05 14.00 12.84
C GLY A 193 13.16 12.49 12.55
N ALA A 194 12.56 12.03 11.46
CA ALA A 194 12.52 10.63 11.07
C ALA A 194 13.66 10.30 10.11
N ALA A 195 14.16 9.05 10.16
CA ALA A 195 15.12 8.55 9.17
C ALA A 195 14.50 8.65 7.76
N GLY A 196 15.26 9.17 6.79
CA GLY A 196 14.76 9.40 5.42
C GLY A 196 14.17 8.14 4.77
N SER A 197 14.79 6.97 5.01
CA SER A 197 14.32 5.68 4.51
C SER A 197 12.92 5.30 5.04
N THR A 198 12.62 5.64 6.29
CA THR A 198 11.30 5.39 6.88
C THR A 198 10.24 6.28 6.23
N LEU A 199 10.57 7.54 5.93
CA LEU A 199 9.64 8.45 5.28
C LEU A 199 9.41 8.10 3.82
N ASP A 200 10.44 7.72 3.07
CA ASP A 200 10.28 7.26 1.69
C ASP A 200 9.36 6.03 1.66
N LEU A 201 9.51 5.10 2.60
CA LEU A 201 8.63 3.93 2.75
C LEU A 201 7.19 4.33 3.10
N LEU A 202 7.01 5.25 4.06
CA LEU A 202 5.67 5.72 4.46
C LEU A 202 4.96 6.46 3.33
N VAL A 203 5.66 7.32 2.60
CA VAL A 203 5.13 8.04 1.46
C VAL A 203 4.75 7.06 0.33
N GLY A 204 5.62 6.10 0.02
CA GLY A 204 5.33 5.04 -0.95
C GLY A 204 4.12 4.19 -0.54
N LEU A 205 4.01 3.84 0.74
CA LEU A 205 2.87 3.11 1.30
C LEU A 205 1.57 3.93 1.23
N ALA A 206 1.63 5.24 1.51
CA ALA A 206 0.47 6.12 1.45
C ALA A 206 -0.06 6.24 0.01
N PHE A 207 0.81 6.48 -0.98
CA PHE A 207 0.42 6.50 -2.39
C PHE A 207 -0.19 5.17 -2.84
N ALA A 208 0.43 4.05 -2.44
CA ALA A 208 -0.11 2.73 -2.73
C ALA A 208 -1.49 2.53 -2.09
N ALA A 209 -1.67 2.87 -0.82
CA ALA A 209 -2.94 2.73 -0.12
C ALA A 209 -4.07 3.55 -0.77
N VAL A 210 -3.78 4.77 -1.24
CA VAL A 210 -4.75 5.60 -1.97
C VAL A 210 -5.16 4.95 -3.31
N LEU A 211 -4.20 4.41 -4.06
CA LEU A 211 -4.47 3.69 -5.31
C LEU A 211 -5.34 2.44 -5.07
N GLU A 212 -5.01 1.64 -4.06
CA GLU A 212 -5.80 0.46 -3.70
C GLU A 212 -7.22 0.84 -3.25
N ALA A 213 -7.35 1.84 -2.38
CA ALA A 213 -8.64 2.30 -1.87
C ALA A 213 -9.55 2.83 -2.98
N THR A 214 -8.99 3.59 -3.93
CA THR A 214 -9.75 4.10 -5.08
C THR A 214 -10.20 2.96 -6.01
N ALA A 215 -9.34 1.98 -6.29
CA ALA A 215 -9.70 0.82 -7.10
C ALA A 215 -10.81 -0.03 -6.43
N CYS A 216 -10.68 -0.30 -5.12
CA CYS A 216 -11.71 -1.00 -4.35
C CYS A 216 -13.04 -0.25 -4.35
N LEU A 217 -13.03 1.08 -4.16
CA LEU A 217 -14.23 1.90 -4.18
C LEU A 217 -14.91 1.86 -5.56
N LEU A 218 -14.14 1.92 -6.65
CA LEU A 218 -14.67 1.85 -8.01
C LEU A 218 -15.32 0.48 -8.30
N TRP A 219 -14.68 -0.62 -7.89
CA TRP A 219 -15.26 -1.96 -8.00
C TRP A 219 -16.51 -2.14 -7.15
N TRP A 220 -16.50 -1.60 -5.93
CA TRP A 220 -17.68 -1.57 -5.05
C TRP A 220 -18.85 -0.89 -5.75
N ILE A 221 -18.67 0.35 -6.24
CA ILE A 221 -19.72 1.11 -6.93
C ILE A 221 -20.18 0.41 -8.23
N ALA A 222 -19.24 -0.16 -8.98
CA ALA A 222 -19.54 -0.85 -10.24
C ALA A 222 -20.40 -2.11 -10.07
N LEU A 223 -20.24 -2.82 -8.94
CA LEU A 223 -20.88 -4.10 -8.67
C LEU A 223 -22.03 -4.04 -7.66
N ILE A 224 -22.35 -2.87 -7.10
CA ILE A 224 -23.55 -2.68 -6.26
C ILE A 224 -24.77 -3.25 -7.02
N PRO A 225 -25.53 -4.18 -6.42
CA PRO A 225 -26.74 -4.73 -7.01
C PRO A 225 -27.69 -3.59 -7.34
N SER A 226 -27.88 -3.31 -8.64
CA SER A 226 -28.97 -2.45 -9.06
C SER A 226 -30.25 -3.25 -8.82
N ARG A 227 -31.09 -2.79 -7.88
CA ARG A 227 -32.44 -3.33 -7.68
C ARG A 227 -33.27 -2.99 -8.91
N GLN A 228 -32.99 -3.64 -10.04
CA GLN A 228 -33.85 -3.61 -11.21
C GLN A 228 -35.10 -4.41 -10.85
N VAL A 229 -36.18 -3.69 -10.57
CA VAL A 229 -37.52 -4.29 -10.52
C VAL A 229 -37.84 -4.68 -11.96
N SER A 230 -37.52 -5.93 -12.33
CA SER A 230 -37.96 -6.52 -13.59
C SER A 230 -39.48 -6.71 -13.55
N VAL A 231 -40.23 -5.69 -13.98
CA VAL A 231 -41.66 -5.82 -14.31
C VAL A 231 -41.76 -6.30 -15.76
N THR A 232 -41.24 -7.48 -16.09
CA THR A 232 -41.52 -8.15 -17.38
C THR A 232 -41.01 -9.59 -17.36
N ASP A 233 -41.58 -10.46 -16.52
CA ASP A 233 -41.67 -11.89 -16.85
C ASP A 233 -42.67 -12.61 -15.92
N SER A 234 -43.97 -12.47 -16.21
CA SER A 234 -45.01 -13.32 -15.60
C SER A 234 -46.20 -13.46 -16.55
N LEU A 235 -45.90 -13.70 -17.82
CA LEU A 235 -46.85 -14.16 -18.82
C LEU A 235 -46.22 -15.31 -19.62
N ALA A 236 -45.88 -16.39 -18.94
CA ALA A 236 -45.70 -17.68 -19.58
C ALA A 236 -45.92 -18.82 -18.58
N VAL A 237 -46.69 -19.80 -19.04
CA VAL A 237 -46.93 -21.13 -18.45
C VAL A 237 -47.94 -21.19 -17.31
N ALA A 238 -49.20 -21.15 -17.73
CA ALA A 238 -50.23 -22.02 -17.15
C ALA A 238 -49.98 -23.48 -17.56
N VAL A 239 -50.58 -24.39 -16.79
CA VAL A 239 -50.74 -25.85 -17.00
C VAL A 239 -49.58 -26.68 -16.48
N THR A 240 -49.75 -27.30 -15.31
CA THR A 240 -49.93 -28.76 -15.16
C THR A 240 -50.12 -29.13 -13.68
N ASP A 241 -51.18 -29.89 -13.47
CA ASP A 241 -51.47 -30.85 -12.42
C ASP A 241 -51.92 -30.48 -11.01
N MET A 242 -52.88 -31.31 -10.62
CA MET A 242 -53.77 -31.28 -9.49
C MET A 242 -53.41 -32.49 -8.64
N SER A 243 -52.75 -32.27 -7.51
CA SER A 243 -52.58 -33.33 -6.50
C SER A 243 -52.65 -32.73 -5.10
N VAL A 244 -53.72 -33.12 -4.42
CA VAL A 244 -54.07 -32.88 -3.01
C VAL A 244 -52.93 -33.27 -2.08
N PRO A 245 -52.69 -32.51 -0.99
CA PRO A 245 -52.19 -33.10 0.24
C PRO A 245 -53.09 -32.81 1.46
N GLU A 246 -53.31 -33.87 2.23
CA GLU A 246 -53.89 -33.96 3.57
C GLU A 246 -53.03 -33.20 4.62
N PRO A 247 -53.60 -32.71 5.75
CA PRO A 247 -53.09 -31.54 6.47
C PRO A 247 -52.25 -31.86 7.73
N LEU A 248 -51.46 -30.86 8.18
CA LEU A 248 -51.19 -30.41 9.58
C LEU A 248 -49.82 -29.69 9.67
N PRO A 249 -49.53 -28.79 10.66
CA PRO A 249 -50.39 -27.94 11.47
C PRO A 249 -50.05 -26.43 11.34
N VAL A 250 -51.03 -25.60 11.65
CA VAL A 250 -51.01 -24.12 11.58
C VAL A 250 -50.37 -23.52 12.84
N VAL A 251 -49.37 -22.65 12.66
CA VAL A 251 -48.91 -21.68 13.68
C VAL A 251 -49.78 -20.42 13.57
N PRO A 252 -50.31 -19.84 14.68
CA PRO A 252 -51.33 -18.82 14.63
C PRO A 252 -50.75 -17.40 14.48
N GLU A 253 -50.76 -16.85 13.27
CA GLU A 253 -50.69 -15.39 13.02
C GLU A 253 -51.91 -14.77 12.28
N PRO A 254 -53.15 -15.33 12.27
CA PRO A 254 -54.25 -14.71 11.53
C PRO A 254 -54.93 -13.53 12.26
N GLU A 255 -54.90 -13.48 13.60
CA GLU A 255 -55.73 -12.53 14.36
C GLU A 255 -55.31 -11.06 14.14
N ALA A 256 -54.00 -10.77 14.11
CA ALA A 256 -53.51 -9.42 13.86
C ALA A 256 -53.82 -8.91 12.44
N GLU A 257 -53.83 -9.81 11.44
CA GLU A 257 -54.15 -9.47 10.04
C GLU A 257 -55.66 -9.22 9.86
N VAL A 258 -56.51 -9.98 10.53
CA VAL A 258 -57.98 -9.79 10.52
C VAL A 258 -58.37 -8.49 11.23
N THR A 259 -57.82 -8.18 12.41
CA THR A 259 -58.15 -6.92 13.12
C THR A 259 -57.75 -5.68 12.32
N ARG A 260 -56.60 -5.73 11.63
CA ARG A 260 -56.16 -4.64 10.75
C ARG A 260 -57.08 -4.49 9.54
N LEU A 261 -57.49 -5.61 8.93
CA LEU A 261 -58.40 -5.61 7.79
C LEU A 261 -59.79 -5.07 8.15
N THR A 262 -60.32 -5.40 9.34
CA THR A 262 -61.60 -4.83 9.83
C THR A 262 -61.53 -3.31 9.96
N ARG A 263 -60.43 -2.78 10.51
CA ARG A 263 -60.22 -1.33 10.63
C ARG A 263 -60.19 -0.64 9.27
N ASP A 264 -59.50 -1.23 8.29
CA ASP A 264 -59.38 -0.65 6.95
C ASP A 264 -60.71 -0.71 6.16
N ILE A 265 -61.56 -1.70 6.44
CA ILE A 265 -62.93 -1.77 5.92
C ILE A 265 -63.82 -0.70 6.58
N GLN A 266 -63.75 -0.53 7.91
CA GLN A 266 -64.49 0.52 8.63
C GLN A 266 -64.07 1.94 8.20
N ALA A 267 -62.80 2.12 7.86
CA ALA A 267 -62.28 3.37 7.32
C ALA A 267 -62.65 3.61 5.83
N GLY A 268 -63.36 2.67 5.18
CA GLY A 268 -63.77 2.76 3.77
C GLY A 268 -62.62 2.58 2.77
N ILE A 269 -61.44 2.17 3.22
CA ILE A 269 -60.24 2.00 2.40
C ILE A 269 -60.33 0.71 1.57
N VAL A 270 -61.01 -0.31 2.10
CA VAL A 270 -61.14 -1.62 1.46
C VAL A 270 -62.61 -1.99 1.29
N VAL A 271 -63.03 -2.25 0.05
CA VAL A 271 -64.33 -2.86 -0.22
C VAL A 271 -64.30 -4.31 0.28
N PRO A 272 -65.28 -4.81 1.07
CA PRO A 272 -65.31 -6.16 1.65
C PRO A 272 -65.62 -7.25 0.60
N THR A 273 -64.94 -7.19 -0.54
CA THR A 273 -64.97 -8.18 -1.62
C THR A 273 -63.67 -8.98 -1.64
N VAL A 274 -63.72 -10.23 -2.11
CA VAL A 274 -62.50 -11.05 -2.24
C VAL A 274 -61.47 -10.35 -3.14
N SER A 275 -61.93 -9.67 -4.19
CA SER A 275 -61.08 -8.85 -5.07
C SER A 275 -60.47 -7.64 -4.35
N GLY A 276 -61.24 -6.94 -3.51
CA GLY A 276 -60.77 -5.81 -2.72
C GLY A 276 -59.71 -6.20 -1.70
N ILE A 277 -59.96 -7.24 -0.91
CA ILE A 277 -59.01 -7.77 0.09
C ILE A 277 -57.72 -8.24 -0.59
N ARG A 278 -57.85 -8.95 -1.73
CA ARG A 278 -56.70 -9.42 -2.51
C ARG A 278 -55.82 -8.26 -2.99
N ARG A 279 -56.44 -7.18 -3.48
CA ARG A 279 -55.72 -5.99 -3.96
C ARG A 279 -55.01 -5.26 -2.82
N HIS A 280 -55.67 -5.16 -1.66
CA HIS A 280 -55.15 -4.45 -0.49
C HIS A 280 -53.99 -5.19 0.18
N LEU A 281 -54.14 -6.49 0.44
CA LEU A 281 -53.14 -7.31 1.14
C LEU A 281 -52.13 -8.00 0.20
N ARG A 282 -52.33 -7.89 -1.13
CA ARG A 282 -51.54 -8.59 -2.16
C ARG A 282 -51.41 -10.11 -1.92
N CYS A 283 -52.47 -10.72 -1.40
CA CYS A 283 -52.51 -12.14 -1.07
C CYS A 283 -53.10 -13.00 -2.20
N SER A 284 -53.06 -14.34 -2.06
CA SER A 284 -53.68 -15.27 -3.01
C SER A 284 -55.22 -15.23 -2.90
N GLN A 285 -55.93 -15.69 -3.94
CA GLN A 285 -57.39 -15.78 -3.92
C GLN A 285 -57.89 -16.67 -2.77
N ALA A 286 -57.20 -17.80 -2.51
CA ALA A 286 -57.53 -18.70 -1.40
C ALA A 286 -57.40 -18.01 -0.03
N LYS A 287 -56.31 -17.24 0.18
CA LYS A 287 -56.10 -16.48 1.43
C LYS A 287 -57.13 -15.36 1.58
N ALA A 288 -57.43 -14.60 0.53
CA ALA A 288 -58.46 -13.55 0.55
C ALA A 288 -59.87 -14.12 0.82
N ALA A 289 -60.19 -15.30 0.27
CA ALA A 289 -61.46 -15.96 0.52
C ALA A 289 -61.56 -16.50 1.96
N ALA A 290 -60.47 -17.02 2.52
CA ALA A 290 -60.41 -17.45 3.92
C ALA A 290 -60.58 -16.26 4.89
N LEU A 291 -59.87 -15.15 4.65
CA LEU A 291 -59.99 -13.93 5.45
C LEU A 291 -61.41 -13.32 5.38
N ARG A 292 -62.04 -13.33 4.20
CA ARG A 292 -63.44 -12.88 4.07
C ARG A 292 -64.40 -13.75 4.89
N ARG A 293 -64.20 -15.08 4.94
CA ARG A 293 -65.01 -15.97 5.77
C ARG A 293 -64.81 -15.69 7.26
N GLN A 294 -63.57 -15.45 7.68
CA GLN A 294 -63.25 -15.10 9.07
C GLN A 294 -63.88 -13.76 9.49
N LEU A 295 -63.90 -12.76 8.61
CA LEU A 295 -64.61 -11.50 8.84
C LEU A 295 -66.13 -11.69 8.97
N ALA A 296 -66.71 -12.58 8.17
CA ALA A 296 -68.14 -12.90 8.23
C ALA A 296 -68.51 -13.64 9.52
N SER A 297 -67.61 -14.44 10.10
CA SER A 297 -67.84 -15.10 11.39
C SER A 297 -67.53 -14.22 12.62
N ALA A 298 -66.74 -13.16 12.45
CA ALA A 298 -66.32 -12.25 13.53
C ALA A 298 -67.24 -11.03 13.71
N THR A 299 -68.21 -10.84 12.81
CA THR A 299 -69.22 -9.78 12.90
C THR A 299 -70.55 -10.44 13.29
N PRO A 300 -71.14 -10.16 14.46
CA PRO A 300 -72.45 -10.68 14.84
C PRO A 300 -73.59 -10.13 13.98
#